data_AF-A0A2D6F2J3-F1
#
_entry.id   AF-A0A2D6F2J3-F1
#
_cell.length_a   1.000
_cell.length_b   1.000
_cell.length_c   1.000
_cell.angle_alpha   90.00
_cell.angle_beta   90.00
_cell.angle_gamma   90.00
#
_symmetry.space_group_name_H-M   'P 1'
#
loop_
_entity.id
_entity.type
_entity.pdbx_description
1 polymer ?
#
loop_
_entity_poly.entity_id
_entity_poly.type
_entity_poly.pdbx_seq_one_letter_code
_entity_poly.pdbx_strand_id
1 'polypeptide(L)'
;MRYLWNQTEGVYSWATAPIIVLVVGYLPIWLASNVERTTVLFQNAPPVLALLMRVGMISLVSMAIIYSIMLPPLPKGAKWYQRPAMILQWVLSPITLVLFGSIPATDAQTRLMLGGKFRLGFWVTEKK
;
A
#
# COMPACT_ATOMS: atom_id res chain seq x y z
N MET A 1 5.40 -13.84 22.94
CA MET A 1 6.36 -13.20 22.00
C MET A 1 5.90 -13.19 20.54
N ARG A 2 5.48 -14.33 19.95
CA ARG A 2 5.06 -14.40 18.54
C ARG A 2 3.94 -13.42 18.14
N TYR A 3 2.90 -13.27 18.96
CA TYR A 3 1.79 -12.35 18.68
C TYR A 3 2.19 -10.87 18.72
N LEU A 4 3.07 -10.50 19.66
CA LEU A 4 3.61 -9.14 19.74
C LEU A 4 4.42 -8.82 18.50
N TRP A 5 5.31 -9.73 18.09
CA TRP A 5 6.10 -9.57 16.87
C TRP A 5 5.24 -9.39 15.63
N ASN A 6 4.27 -10.28 15.40
CA ASN A 6 3.37 -10.17 14.24
C ASN A 6 2.58 -8.86 14.24
N GLN A 7 2.12 -8.41 15.42
CA GLN A 7 1.37 -7.17 15.52
C GLN A 7 2.27 -5.95 15.26
N THR A 8 3.47 -5.91 15.83
CA THR A 8 4.38 -4.78 15.60
C THR A 8 4.86 -4.75 14.16
N GLU A 9 5.35 -5.88 13.64
CA GLU A 9 5.88 -5.99 12.28
C GLU A 9 4.81 -5.62 11.25
N GLY A 10 3.61 -6.19 11.37
CA GLY A 10 2.52 -5.91 10.44
C GLY A 10 2.12 -4.44 10.41
N VAL A 11 2.02 -3.79 11.58
CA VAL A 11 1.59 -2.39 11.65
C VAL A 11 2.67 -1.44 11.12
N TYR A 12 3.96 -1.74 11.35
CA TYR A 12 5.07 -0.98 10.75
C TYR A 12 5.19 -1.20 9.24
N SER A 13 4.96 -2.43 8.78
CA SER A 13 4.99 -2.77 7.35
C SER A 13 3.86 -2.05 6.60
N TRP A 14 2.64 -2.04 7.15
CA TRP A 14 1.51 -1.30 6.56
C TRP A 14 1.72 0.22 6.53
N ALA A 15 2.42 0.78 7.52
CA ALA A 15 2.73 2.20 7.55
C ALA A 15 3.82 2.60 6.53
N THR A 16 4.86 1.77 6.36
CA THR A 16 6.05 2.15 5.58
C THR A 16 6.06 1.59 4.16
N ALA A 17 5.60 0.36 3.94
CA ALA A 17 5.74 -0.32 2.65
C ALA A 17 5.10 0.45 1.48
N PRO A 18 3.86 0.98 1.57
CA PRO A 18 3.26 1.72 0.47
C PRO A 18 4.03 3.01 0.11
N ILE A 19 4.57 3.70 1.12
CA ILE A 19 5.37 4.92 0.96
C ILE A 19 6.72 4.58 0.33
N ILE A 20 7.38 3.52 0.81
CA ILE A 20 8.65 3.04 0.27
C ILE A 20 8.48 2.67 -1.20
N VAL A 21 7.46 1.89 -1.55
CA VAL A 21 7.20 1.50 -2.95
C VAL A 21 6.98 2.73 -3.84
N LEU A 22 6.26 3.74 -3.35
CA LEU A 22 6.01 4.97 -4.11
C LEU A 22 7.25 5.83 -4.27
N VAL A 23 8.08 5.99 -3.23
CA VAL A 23 9.22 6.91 -3.23
C VAL A 23 10.48 6.26 -3.80
N VAL A 24 10.79 5.02 -3.40
CA VAL A 24 12.02 4.31 -3.80
C VAL A 24 12.08 4.07 -5.32
N GLY A 25 10.93 3.98 -5.99
CA GLY A 25 10.89 3.89 -7.45
C GLY A 25 11.48 5.12 -8.16
N TYR A 26 11.36 6.32 -7.58
CA TYR A 26 11.86 7.57 -8.17
C TYR A 26 13.17 8.05 -7.53
N LEU A 27 13.56 7.45 -6.40
CA LEU A 27 14.72 7.84 -5.62
C LEU A 27 16.04 7.84 -6.42
N PRO A 28 16.34 6.86 -7.29
CA PRO A 28 17.54 6.92 -8.14
C PRO A 28 17.54 8.11 -9.10
N ILE A 29 16.38 8.50 -9.62
CA ILE A 29 16.29 9.62 -10.58
C ILE A 29 16.56 10.95 -9.88
N TRP A 30 16.10 11.09 -8.63
CA TRP A 30 16.27 12.30 -7.83
C TRP A 30 17.66 12.44 -7.20
N LEU A 31 18.31 11.33 -6.80
CA LEU A 31 19.65 11.38 -6.22
C LEU A 31 20.79 11.41 -7.26
N ALA A 32 20.54 11.03 -8.52
CA ALA A 32 21.61 10.92 -9.52
C ALA A 32 22.14 12.28 -9.99
N SER A 33 23.34 12.68 -9.53
CA SER A 33 24.12 13.76 -10.13
C SER A 33 24.73 13.34 -11.50
N ASN A 34 25.10 14.32 -12.35
CA ASN A 34 25.63 14.03 -13.70
C ASN A 34 26.86 13.10 -13.72
N VAL A 35 27.63 13.08 -12.62
CA VAL A 35 28.81 12.22 -12.47
C VAL A 35 28.41 10.79 -12.10
N GLU A 36 27.43 10.62 -11.21
CA GLU A 36 26.99 9.31 -10.71
C GLU A 36 26.21 8.50 -11.75
N ARG A 37 25.62 9.16 -12.75
CA ARG A 37 24.96 8.53 -13.92
C ARG A 37 25.90 7.65 -14.76
N THR A 38 27.21 7.82 -14.61
CA THR A 38 28.23 7.00 -15.30
C THR A 38 28.55 5.70 -14.57
N THR A 39 28.09 5.54 -13.32
CA THR A 39 28.37 4.35 -12.52
C THR A 39 27.50 3.18 -12.99
N VAL A 40 28.09 1.99 -13.05
CA VAL A 40 27.43 0.74 -13.48
C VAL A 40 26.13 0.48 -12.67
N LEU A 41 26.10 0.85 -11.39
CA LEU A 41 24.92 0.73 -10.53
C LEU A 41 23.74 1.61 -11.03
N PHE A 42 24.00 2.88 -11.35
CA PHE A 42 22.96 3.81 -11.80
C PHE A 42 22.42 3.47 -13.18
N GLN A 43 23.24 2.89 -14.05
CA GLN A 43 22.80 2.46 -15.38
C GLN A 43 21.91 1.20 -15.32
N ASN A 44 22.19 0.30 -14.38
CA ASN A 44 21.40 -0.93 -14.20
C ASN A 44 20.18 -0.75 -13.29
N ALA A 45 20.13 0.31 -12.47
CA ALA A 45 19.02 0.53 -11.54
C ALA A 45 17.65 0.74 -12.24
N PRO A 46 17.49 1.61 -13.27
CA PRO A 46 16.22 1.78 -13.97
C PRO A 46 15.66 0.51 -14.63
N PRO A 47 16.44 -0.29 -15.40
CA PRO A 47 15.89 -1.50 -16.02
C PRO A 47 15.53 -2.58 -15.01
N VAL A 48 16.32 -2.75 -13.94
CA VAL A 48 16.00 -3.69 -12.85
C VAL A 48 14.72 -3.27 -12.14
N LEU A 49 14.59 -1.97 -11.82
CA LEU A 49 13.38 -1.45 -11.20
C LEU A 49 12.16 -1.59 -12.12
N ALA A 50 12.30 -1.34 -13.42
CA ALA A 50 11.23 -1.55 -14.40
C ALA A 50 10.79 -3.03 -14.46
N LEU A 51 11.73 -3.97 -14.37
CA LEU A 51 11.43 -5.40 -14.29
C LEU A 51 10.65 -5.72 -13.01
N LEU A 52 11.11 -5.23 -11.85
CA LEU A 52 10.42 -5.42 -10.58
C LEU A 52 8.99 -4.86 -10.61
N MET A 53 8.80 -3.67 -11.18
CA MET A 53 7.48 -3.06 -11.34
C MET A 53 6.58 -3.88 -12.27
N ARG A 54 7.10 -4.40 -13.39
CA ARG A 54 6.34 -5.28 -14.30
C ARG A 54 5.91 -6.57 -13.61
N VAL A 55 6.82 -7.21 -12.88
CA VAL A 55 6.52 -8.43 -12.11
C VAL A 55 5.48 -8.13 -11.02
N GLY A 56 5.65 -7.02 -10.29
CA GLY A 56 4.70 -6.57 -9.28
C GLY A 56 3.31 -6.31 -9.85
N MET A 57 3.22 -5.67 -11.03
CA MET A 57 1.95 -5.44 -11.72
C MET A 57 1.26 -6.74 -12.12
N ILE A 58 2.02 -7.74 -12.59
CA ILE A 58 1.46 -9.07 -12.88
C ILE A 58 0.88 -9.68 -11.60
N SER A 59 1.64 -9.68 -10.50
CA SER A 59 1.17 -10.21 -9.21
C SER A 59 -0.08 -9.48 -8.70
N LEU A 60 -0.15 -8.16 -8.84
CA LEU A 60 -1.30 -7.36 -8.43
C LEU A 60 -2.55 -7.72 -9.25
N VAL A 61 -2.41 -7.83 -10.57
CA VAL A 61 -3.53 -8.23 -11.45
C VAL A 61 -3.97 -9.65 -11.14
N SER A 62 -3.04 -10.60 -10.95
CA SER A 62 -3.36 -11.97 -10.56
C SER A 62 -4.12 -12.02 -9.22
N MET A 63 -3.70 -11.24 -8.22
CA MET A 63 -4.41 -11.15 -6.94
C MET A 63 -5.80 -10.55 -7.09
N ALA A 64 -5.96 -9.49 -7.88
CA ALA A 64 -7.26 -8.87 -8.14
C ALA A 64 -8.25 -9.86 -8.77
N ILE A 65 -7.77 -10.71 -9.70
CA ILE A 65 -8.58 -11.77 -10.31
C ILE A 65 -9.00 -12.79 -9.25
N ILE A 66 -8.06 -13.31 -8.44
CA ILE A 66 -8.36 -14.31 -7.40
C ILE A 66 -9.39 -13.77 -6.40
N TYR A 67 -9.20 -12.55 -5.91
CA TYR A 67 -10.15 -11.92 -4.99
C TYR A 67 -11.52 -11.68 -5.64
N SER A 68 -11.55 -11.31 -6.92
CA SER A 68 -12.81 -11.15 -7.67
C SER A 68 -13.58 -12.46 -7.83
N ILE A 69 -12.88 -13.60 -7.89
CA ILE A 69 -13.50 -14.93 -7.91
C ILE A 69 -14.00 -15.32 -6.51
N MET A 70 -13.29 -14.96 -5.44
CA MET A 70 -13.73 -15.21 -4.05
C MET A 70 -14.89 -14.31 -3.59
N LEU A 71 -15.11 -13.17 -4.24
CA LEU A 71 -16.18 -12.25 -3.88
C LEU A 71 -17.55 -12.93 -4.06
N PRO A 72 -18.45 -12.82 -3.07
CA PRO A 72 -19.81 -13.36 -3.20
C PRO A 72 -20.55 -12.69 -4.37
N PRO A 73 -21.48 -13.40 -5.03
CA PRO A 73 -22.19 -12.86 -6.17
C PRO A 73 -22.96 -11.59 -5.78
N LEU A 74 -22.98 -10.63 -6.72
CA LEU A 74 -23.59 -9.32 -6.52
C LEU A 74 -25.06 -9.50 -6.06
N PRO A 75 -25.52 -8.79 -5.00
CA PRO A 75 -26.86 -8.97 -4.45
C PRO A 75 -27.95 -8.77 -5.50
N LYS A 76 -29.08 -9.50 -5.37
CA LYS A 76 -30.17 -9.56 -6.37
C LYS A 76 -30.91 -8.23 -6.66
N GLY A 77 -30.51 -7.13 -6.04
CA GLY A 77 -31.02 -5.76 -6.30
C GLY A 77 -29.94 -4.77 -6.76
N ALA A 78 -28.79 -5.29 -7.21
CA ALA A 78 -27.65 -4.46 -7.56
C ALA A 78 -27.89 -3.60 -8.80
N LYS A 79 -27.64 -2.30 -8.67
CA LYS A 79 -27.81 -1.33 -9.76
C LYS A 79 -26.67 -1.45 -10.76
N TRP A 80 -26.93 -1.13 -12.04
CA TRP A 80 -25.98 -1.32 -13.14
C TRP A 80 -24.62 -0.64 -12.91
N TYR A 81 -24.57 0.48 -12.19
CA TYR A 81 -23.35 1.22 -11.86
C TYR A 81 -22.43 0.52 -10.84
N GLN A 82 -22.93 -0.48 -10.11
CA GLN A 82 -22.12 -1.19 -9.11
C GLN A 82 -21.07 -2.11 -9.74
N ARG A 83 -21.32 -2.56 -10.98
CA ARG A 83 -20.35 -3.36 -11.75
C ARG A 83 -19.09 -2.57 -12.13
N PRO A 84 -19.18 -1.40 -12.80
CA PRO A 84 -18.00 -0.59 -13.06
C PRO A 84 -17.39 -0.02 -11.78
N ALA A 85 -18.18 0.26 -10.74
CA ALA A 85 -17.65 0.71 -9.45
C ALA A 85 -16.72 -0.34 -8.81
N MET A 86 -17.00 -1.63 -8.94
CA MET A 86 -16.15 -2.71 -8.44
C MET A 86 -14.79 -2.75 -9.16
N ILE A 87 -14.77 -2.51 -10.47
CA ILE A 87 -13.52 -2.41 -11.25
C ILE A 87 -12.75 -1.15 -10.82
N LEU A 88 -13.44 -0.02 -10.66
CA LEU A 88 -12.83 1.23 -10.24
C LEU A 88 -12.18 1.11 -8.85
N GLN A 89 -12.80 0.37 -7.92
CA GLN A 89 -12.21 0.07 -6.61
C GLN A 89 -10.86 -0.64 -6.73
N TRP A 90 -10.73 -1.63 -7.63
CA TRP A 90 -9.45 -2.31 -7.86
C TRP A 90 -8.38 -1.37 -8.42
N VAL A 91 -8.74 -0.50 -9.37
CA VAL A 91 -7.83 0.49 -9.94
C VAL A 91 -7.40 1.54 -8.90
N LEU A 92 -8.32 1.93 -8.01
CA LEU A 92 -8.04 2.90 -6.94
C LEU A 92 -7.26 2.30 -5.76
N SER A 93 -7.24 0.98 -5.61
CA SER A 93 -6.57 0.26 -4.52
C SER A 93 -5.14 0.74 -4.20
N PRO A 94 -4.21 0.89 -5.17
CA PRO A 94 -2.87 1.39 -4.87
C PRO A 94 -2.86 2.82 -4.31
N ILE A 95 -3.80 3.68 -4.74
CA ILE A 95 -3.89 5.06 -4.27
C ILE A 95 -4.50 5.10 -2.86
N THR A 96 -5.57 4.34 -2.64
CA THR A 96 -6.23 4.29 -1.33
C THR A 96 -5.37 3.63 -0.28
N LEU A 97 -4.55 2.64 -0.64
CA LEU A 97 -3.59 2.01 0.25
C LEU A 97 -2.55 3.01 0.77
N VAL A 98 -2.07 3.93 -0.08
CA VAL A 98 -1.13 4.98 0.35
C VAL A 98 -1.89 6.06 1.16
N LEU A 99 -2.95 6.64 0.61
CA LEU A 99 -3.60 7.79 1.25
C LEU A 99 -4.35 7.44 2.53
N PHE A 100 -5.09 6.33 2.54
CA PHE A 100 -5.93 5.91 3.66
C PHE A 100 -5.36 4.71 4.43
N GLY A 101 -4.34 4.04 3.92
CA GLY A 101 -3.61 3.02 4.65
C GLY A 101 -2.37 3.59 5.35
N SER A 102 -1.36 3.99 4.58
CA SER A 102 -0.05 4.33 5.14
C SER A 102 -0.02 5.64 5.92
N ILE A 103 -0.68 6.71 5.45
CA ILE A 103 -0.72 8.00 6.15
C ILE A 103 -1.32 7.89 7.56
N PRO A 104 -2.56 7.40 7.75
CA PRO A 104 -3.13 7.28 9.09
C PRO A 104 -2.41 6.24 9.94
N ALA A 105 -1.87 5.16 9.35
CA ALA A 105 -1.04 4.21 10.08
C ALA A 105 0.25 4.86 10.62
N THR A 106 0.90 5.70 9.82
CA THR A 106 2.10 6.45 10.22
C THR A 106 1.78 7.47 11.31
N ASP A 107 0.66 8.19 11.20
CA ASP A 107 0.19 9.11 12.25
C ASP A 107 -0.08 8.35 13.55
N ALA A 108 -0.76 7.20 13.49
CA ALA A 108 -1.01 6.36 14.66
C ALA A 108 0.29 5.85 15.31
N GLN A 109 1.26 5.39 14.52
CA GLN A 109 2.57 4.95 15.03
C GLN A 109 3.35 6.13 15.65
N THR A 110 3.33 7.29 15.01
CA THR A 110 4.02 8.50 15.53
C THR A 110 3.42 8.95 16.86
N ARG A 111 2.09 8.95 16.98
CA ARG A 111 1.39 9.26 18.25
C ARG A 111 1.67 8.22 19.34
N LEU A 112 1.81 6.95 18.96
CA LEU A 112 2.23 5.88 19.88
C LEU A 112 3.65 6.13 20.39
N MET A 113 4.59 6.46 19.50
CA MET A 113 5.99 6.76 19.81
C MET A 113 6.14 7.99 20.72
N LEU A 114 5.32 9.03 20.51
CA LEU A 114 5.31 10.26 21.33
C LEU A 114 4.63 10.08 22.71
N GLY A 115 4.71 8.90 23.29
CA GLY A 115 4.23 8.59 24.64
C GLY A 115 2.72 8.39 24.75
N GLY A 116 2.01 8.23 23.63
CA GLY A 116 0.57 7.93 23.63
C GLY A 116 -0.35 9.05 24.10
N LYS A 117 0.18 10.24 24.41
CA LYS A 117 -0.58 11.41 24.86
C LYS A 117 -1.61 11.89 23.82
N PHE A 118 -1.34 11.65 22.54
CA PHE A 118 -2.19 12.02 21.41
C PHE A 118 -3.01 10.84 20.84
N ARG A 119 -3.09 9.72 21.57
CA ARG A 119 -3.90 8.57 21.16
C ARG A 119 -5.36 9.01 21.02
N LEU A 120 -5.93 8.73 19.86
CA LEU A 120 -7.37 8.84 19.67
C LEU A 120 -8.01 7.75 20.54
N GLY A 121 -8.93 8.14 21.41
CA GLY A 121 -9.69 7.20 22.23
C GLY A 121 -10.49 6.24 21.35
N PHE A 122 -10.72 5.02 21.86
CA PHE A 122 -11.57 4.06 21.17
C PHE A 122 -13.04 4.43 21.43
N TRP A 123 -13.74 4.89 20.40
CA TRP A 123 -15.18 5.09 20.47
C TRP A 123 -15.88 3.74 20.29
N VAL A 124 -16.48 3.24 21.36
CA VAL A 124 -17.23 1.98 21.32
C VAL A 124 -18.55 2.23 20.59
N THR A 125 -18.76 1.55 19.46
CA THR A 125 -20.05 1.58 18.77
C THR A 125 -21.09 0.86 19.64
N GLU A 126 -22.19 1.55 19.98
CA GLU A 126 -23.32 0.94 20.68
C GLU A 126 -23.90 -0.20 19.83
N LYS A 127 -23.89 -1.42 20.37
CA LYS A 127 -24.59 -2.56 19.76
C LYS A 127 -26.08 -2.44 20.08
N LYS A 128 -26.91 -2.29 19.04
CA LYS A 128 -28.34 -2.63 19.08
C LYS A 128 -28.56 -3.97 18.38
#